data_AF-A0A0C9SW47-F1
#
_entry.id   AF-A0A0C9SW47-F1
#
_cell.length_a   1.000
_cell.length_b   1.000
_cell.length_c   1.000
_cell.angle_alpha   90.00
_cell.angle_beta   90.00
_cell.angle_gamma   90.00
#
_symmetry.space_group_name_H-M   'P 1'
#
loop_
_entity.id
_entity.type
_entity.pdbx_description
1 polymer ?
#
loop_
_entity_poly.entity_id
_entity_poly.type
_entity_poly.pdbx_seq_one_letter_code
_entity_poly.pdbx_strand_id
1 'polypeptide(L)'
;EPYWHALSQVGSAFRIDPYLWVLQDWDEQRETLRIGVYHHIIRLPRGPNDYGIACTCSQWRARNVCTHLRIVEQYTPFLLALPFIAPIPTPPAVLLHSTPFQDHYVFSCVSSVGRYESSKRTVVSLQKDGRWHCHSMGKGSVSHMPIAPPKWCSLSSELPSATVRPPSGPVHYPLDETARCRCGLSLADACTVPLSNPAAKPAVIYGLTQQISVTIALIPCPLCQHARRQLGPDLGQYAVFNWNNSMLFSHELLNAFTNAYTASETPFSAFCLTVRRAYMDHGPSNTFCSDDTFVRVWFAFTELQDLDSGMQCPTCGPSPKIVIADGISLGTHHSKLTGLVNPPTRVTQSSERIDSISSYKARALPAIIQVDMRALVNKMLDITATRIPPDGGYPDMSKLFELYPDLAQLINLYVINGTSSRHFKAYRNFIQQIAAPDIVLQLVPFDAIEHFREFSRSLSDAPEWIQLLCPALGTLLRTEQMGDCNKFFKTYSKNNLTGGILVL
;
A
#
# COMPACT_ATOMS: atom_id res chain seq x y z
N GLU A 1 32.00 -18.09 -24.18
CA GLU A 1 33.19 -18.00 -23.30
C GLU A 1 33.33 -16.65 -22.59
N PRO A 2 33.20 -15.48 -23.25
CA PRO A 2 33.37 -14.17 -22.59
C PRO A 2 32.44 -13.97 -21.38
N TYR A 3 31.18 -14.39 -21.50
CA TYR A 3 30.21 -14.27 -20.41
C TYR A 3 30.60 -15.10 -19.18
N TRP A 4 31.00 -16.36 -19.34
CA TRP A 4 31.44 -17.18 -18.21
C TRP A 4 32.73 -16.63 -17.59
N HIS A 5 33.67 -16.17 -18.42
CA HIS A 5 34.88 -15.54 -17.94
C HIS A 5 34.54 -14.31 -17.08
N ALA A 6 33.65 -13.43 -17.53
CA ALA A 6 33.19 -12.28 -16.74
C ALA A 6 32.49 -12.70 -15.43
N LEU A 7 31.57 -13.67 -15.48
CA LEU A 7 30.88 -14.17 -14.28
C LEU A 7 31.86 -14.71 -13.23
N SER A 8 32.85 -15.50 -13.67
CA SER A 8 33.83 -16.14 -12.79
C SER A 8 34.84 -15.15 -12.21
N GLN A 9 35.29 -14.16 -13.00
CA GLN A 9 36.22 -13.13 -12.54
C GLN A 9 35.57 -12.17 -11.52
N VAL A 10 34.32 -11.76 -11.76
CA VAL A 10 33.62 -10.79 -10.92
C VAL A 10 32.94 -11.44 -9.72
N GLY A 11 32.72 -12.75 -9.74
CA GLY A 11 31.98 -13.46 -8.69
C GLY A 11 30.47 -13.20 -8.76
N SER A 12 29.93 -13.06 -9.97
CA SER A 12 28.52 -12.70 -10.22
C SER A 12 27.61 -13.90 -10.50
N ALA A 13 28.07 -15.09 -10.10
CA ALA A 13 27.33 -16.36 -10.16
C ALA A 13 27.18 -16.90 -8.74
N PHE A 14 25.94 -17.04 -8.29
CA PHE A 14 25.62 -17.44 -6.93
C PHE A 14 24.88 -18.77 -6.93
N ARG A 15 25.29 -19.67 -6.03
CA ARG A 15 24.55 -20.89 -5.75
C ARG A 15 23.80 -20.72 -4.43
N ILE A 16 22.48 -20.65 -4.51
CA ILE A 16 21.63 -20.44 -3.34
C ILE A 16 21.36 -21.77 -2.64
N ASP A 17 21.01 -22.81 -3.40
CA ASP A 17 20.72 -24.15 -2.90
C ASP A 17 21.09 -25.22 -3.95
N PRO A 18 20.88 -26.53 -3.70
CA PRO A 18 21.28 -27.58 -4.65
C PRO A 18 20.66 -27.47 -6.05
N TYR A 19 19.53 -26.76 -6.18
CA TYR A 19 18.73 -26.65 -7.40
C TYR A 19 18.55 -25.22 -7.89
N LEU A 20 19.10 -24.22 -7.19
CA LEU A 20 18.88 -22.81 -7.47
C LEU A 20 20.20 -22.04 -7.59
N TRP A 21 20.38 -21.39 -8.74
CA TRP A 21 21.44 -20.42 -8.98
C TRP A 21 20.86 -19.05 -9.29
N VAL A 22 21.66 -18.01 -9.10
CA VAL A 22 21.40 -16.67 -9.58
C VAL A 22 22.60 -16.18 -10.36
N LEU A 23 22.39 -15.79 -11.62
CA LEU A 23 23.43 -15.25 -12.47
C LEU A 23 23.12 -13.79 -12.80
N GLN A 24 24.16 -12.95 -12.85
CA GLN A 24 24.05 -11.61 -13.41
C GLN A 24 23.88 -11.66 -14.92
N ASP A 25 23.01 -10.82 -15.48
CA ASP A 25 22.67 -10.79 -16.90
C ASP A 25 23.83 -10.32 -17.78
N TRP A 26 23.81 -10.71 -19.05
CA TRP A 26 24.84 -10.39 -20.04
C TRP A 26 24.30 -9.46 -21.11
N ASP A 27 25.05 -8.41 -21.42
CA ASP A 27 24.82 -7.58 -22.59
C ASP A 27 25.63 -8.11 -23.77
N GLU A 28 24.97 -8.80 -24.71
CA GLU A 28 25.64 -9.35 -25.89
C GLU A 28 26.20 -8.27 -26.82
N GLN A 29 25.61 -7.08 -26.87
CA GLN A 29 26.08 -6.01 -27.75
C GLN A 29 27.32 -5.33 -27.21
N ARG A 30 27.38 -5.17 -25.88
CA ARG A 30 28.51 -4.51 -25.21
C ARG A 30 29.58 -5.49 -24.73
N GLU A 31 29.30 -6.79 -24.79
CA GLU A 31 30.13 -7.84 -24.20
C GLU A 31 30.49 -7.57 -22.73
N THR A 32 29.49 -7.17 -21.93
CA THR A 32 29.67 -6.82 -20.51
C THR A 32 28.54 -7.36 -19.64
N LEU A 33 28.80 -7.50 -18.34
CA LEU A 33 27.76 -7.81 -17.36
C LEU A 33 26.84 -6.61 -17.14
N ARG A 34 25.53 -6.84 -17.13
CA ARG A 34 24.54 -5.80 -16.82
C ARG A 34 24.48 -5.58 -15.32
N ILE A 35 25.02 -4.46 -14.87
CA ILE A 35 25.03 -4.10 -13.44
C ILE A 35 23.61 -4.06 -12.90
N GLY A 36 23.40 -4.75 -11.77
CA GLY A 36 22.13 -4.77 -11.06
C GLY A 36 21.09 -5.77 -11.58
N VAL A 37 21.27 -6.34 -12.77
CA VAL A 37 20.29 -7.25 -13.38
C VAL A 37 20.68 -8.70 -13.13
N TYR A 38 19.83 -9.46 -12.43
CA TYR A 38 20.09 -10.86 -12.11
C TYR A 38 18.87 -11.73 -12.42
N HIS A 39 19.12 -13.00 -12.74
CA HIS A 39 18.10 -13.98 -13.07
C HIS A 39 18.31 -15.27 -12.29
N HIS A 40 17.21 -15.83 -11.76
CA HIS A 40 17.22 -17.16 -11.16
C HIS A 40 17.27 -18.22 -12.25
N ILE A 41 18.03 -19.26 -11.97
CA ILE A 41 18.11 -20.48 -12.76
C ILE A 41 17.78 -21.63 -11.83
N ILE A 42 16.74 -22.38 -12.20
CA ILE A 42 16.15 -23.43 -11.37
C ILE A 42 16.33 -24.74 -12.10
N ARG A 43 16.96 -25.72 -11.45
CA ARG A 43 17.00 -27.10 -11.90
C ARG A 43 15.80 -27.84 -11.34
N LEU A 44 14.88 -28.23 -12.22
CA LEU A 44 13.62 -28.87 -11.89
C LEU A 44 13.75 -30.39 -12.09
N PRO A 45 13.53 -31.24 -11.08
CA PRO A 45 13.56 -32.68 -11.26
C PRO A 45 12.42 -33.11 -12.20
N ARG A 46 12.76 -33.89 -13.23
CA ARG A 46 11.81 -34.57 -14.16
C ARG A 46 11.71 -36.06 -13.89
N GLY A 47 12.65 -36.62 -13.13
CA GLY A 47 12.69 -38.00 -12.68
C GLY A 47 13.88 -38.23 -11.75
N PRO A 48 14.20 -39.49 -11.39
CA PRO A 48 15.31 -39.80 -10.48
C PRO A 48 16.67 -39.29 -10.96
N ASN A 49 16.89 -39.29 -12.28
CA ASN A 49 18.15 -38.89 -12.91
C ASN A 49 17.97 -37.83 -14.02
N ASP A 50 16.75 -37.36 -14.24
CA ASP A 50 16.45 -36.36 -15.27
C ASP A 50 16.06 -35.03 -14.64
N TYR A 51 16.58 -33.95 -15.22
CA TYR A 51 16.36 -32.60 -14.73
C TYR A 51 16.13 -31.65 -15.91
N GLY A 52 15.07 -30.85 -15.80
CA GLY A 52 14.90 -29.66 -16.62
C GLY A 52 15.62 -28.47 -16.01
N ILE A 53 15.91 -27.46 -16.82
CA ILE A 53 16.41 -26.16 -16.36
C ILE A 53 15.41 -25.08 -16.77
N ALA A 54 15.06 -24.21 -15.84
CA ALA A 54 14.23 -23.03 -16.06
C ALA A 54 15.01 -21.76 -15.71
N CYS A 55 14.79 -20.68 -16.45
CA CYS A 55 15.42 -19.38 -16.21
C CYS A 55 14.37 -18.29 -16.09
N THR A 56 14.52 -17.35 -15.15
CA THR A 56 13.51 -16.29 -14.97
C THR A 56 13.63 -15.15 -15.98
N CYS A 57 14.64 -15.15 -16.86
CA CYS A 57 14.86 -14.06 -17.83
C CYS A 57 13.78 -14.02 -18.91
N SER A 58 13.63 -12.87 -19.57
CA SER A 58 12.61 -12.64 -20.59
C SER A 58 12.77 -13.54 -21.82
N GLN A 59 14.01 -13.77 -22.26
CA GLN A 59 14.31 -14.63 -23.42
C GLN A 59 13.85 -16.07 -23.19
N TRP A 60 14.16 -16.66 -22.02
CA TRP A 60 13.72 -18.01 -21.67
C TRP A 60 12.20 -18.09 -21.61
N ARG A 61 11.52 -17.11 -21.00
CA ARG A 61 10.04 -17.10 -20.98
C ARG A 61 9.41 -17.02 -22.37
N ALA A 62 10.10 -16.39 -23.32
CA ALA A 62 9.61 -16.22 -24.68
C ALA A 62 9.86 -17.46 -25.56
N ARG A 63 10.99 -18.15 -25.38
CA ARG A 63 11.47 -19.19 -26.33
C ARG A 63 11.96 -20.48 -25.68
N ASN A 64 11.94 -20.58 -24.36
CA ASN A 64 12.58 -21.63 -23.57
C ASN A 64 14.10 -21.81 -23.83
N VAL A 65 14.74 -20.79 -24.42
CA VAL A 65 16.18 -20.75 -24.69
C VAL A 65 16.69 -19.36 -24.32
N CYS A 66 17.83 -19.30 -23.65
CA CYS A 66 18.52 -18.05 -23.34
C CYS A 66 20.01 -18.31 -23.12
N THR A 67 20.81 -17.25 -23.13
CA THR A 67 22.26 -17.35 -22.91
C THR A 67 22.60 -17.92 -21.52
N HIS A 68 21.79 -17.65 -20.49
CA HIS A 68 21.95 -18.25 -19.16
C HIS A 68 21.82 -19.78 -19.17
N LEU A 69 20.88 -20.33 -19.93
CA LEU A 69 20.70 -21.79 -20.05
C LEU A 69 21.95 -22.42 -20.67
N ARG A 70 22.49 -21.80 -21.74
CA ARG A 70 23.72 -22.25 -22.40
C ARG A 70 24.91 -22.25 -21.44
N ILE A 71 25.04 -21.21 -20.61
CA ILE A 71 26.07 -21.15 -19.57
C ILE A 71 25.91 -22.30 -18.58
N VAL A 72 24.69 -22.59 -18.14
CA VAL A 72 24.48 -23.65 -17.15
C VAL A 72 24.80 -25.00 -17.76
N GLU A 73 24.32 -25.30 -18.97
CA GLU A 73 24.60 -26.56 -19.65
C GLU A 73 26.11 -26.77 -19.88
N GLN A 74 26.82 -25.73 -20.33
CA GLN A 74 28.26 -25.82 -20.62
C GLN A 74 29.13 -25.88 -19.36
N TYR A 75 28.76 -25.16 -18.30
CA TYR A 75 29.58 -24.97 -17.09
C TYR A 75 28.95 -25.59 -15.83
N THR A 76 28.06 -26.58 -15.98
CA THR A 76 27.39 -27.26 -14.86
C THR A 76 28.38 -27.75 -13.78
N PRO A 77 29.51 -28.42 -14.10
CA PRO A 77 30.45 -28.89 -13.08
C PRO A 77 30.98 -27.75 -12.20
N PHE A 78 31.26 -26.58 -12.80
CA PHE A 78 31.75 -25.41 -12.07
C PHE A 78 30.66 -24.76 -11.23
N LEU A 79 29.44 -24.63 -11.76
CA LEU A 79 28.29 -24.12 -11.01
C LEU A 79 27.91 -25.01 -9.82
N LEU A 80 28.12 -26.33 -9.94
CA LEU A 80 27.94 -27.30 -8.85
C LEU A 80 29.09 -27.29 -7.83
N ALA A 81 30.25 -26.74 -8.19
CA ALA A 81 31.38 -26.55 -7.27
C ALA A 81 31.28 -25.23 -6.48
N LEU A 82 30.42 -24.30 -6.89
CA LEU A 82 30.19 -23.06 -6.14
C LEU A 82 29.68 -23.37 -4.73
N PRO A 83 30.20 -22.68 -3.69
CA PRO A 83 29.71 -22.83 -2.33
C PRO A 83 28.28 -22.29 -2.23
N PHE A 84 27.50 -22.87 -1.31
CA PHE A 84 26.21 -22.30 -0.98
C PHE A 84 26.40 -20.97 -0.26
N ILE A 85 25.75 -19.92 -0.77
CA ILE A 85 25.77 -18.59 -0.13
C ILE A 85 24.71 -18.44 0.98
N ALA A 86 23.92 -19.48 1.22
CA ALA A 86 22.84 -19.50 2.18
C ALA A 86 22.77 -20.84 2.92
N PRO A 87 22.30 -20.86 4.17
CA PRO A 87 22.06 -22.11 4.90
C PRO A 87 20.89 -22.90 4.31
N ILE A 88 20.81 -24.18 4.66
CA ILE A 88 19.67 -25.05 4.34
C ILE A 88 18.89 -25.30 5.64
N PRO A 89 17.58 -25.01 5.70
CA PRO A 89 16.71 -24.55 4.61
C PRO A 89 16.99 -23.10 4.19
N THR A 90 16.88 -22.83 2.88
CA THR A 90 17.17 -21.52 2.30
C THR A 90 16.28 -20.44 2.93
N PRO A 91 16.86 -19.38 3.52
CA PRO A 91 16.10 -18.36 4.22
C PRO A 91 15.21 -17.55 3.25
N PRO A 92 14.18 -16.85 3.77
CA PRO A 92 13.26 -16.07 2.94
C PRO A 92 13.93 -14.98 2.10
N ALA A 93 15.08 -14.45 2.54
CA ALA A 93 15.88 -13.48 1.79
C ALA A 93 17.35 -13.90 1.85
N VAL A 94 18.03 -13.86 0.70
CA VAL A 94 19.46 -14.19 0.57
C VAL A 94 20.16 -13.00 -0.07
N LEU A 95 21.14 -12.41 0.61
CA LEU A 95 21.98 -11.36 0.03
C LEU A 95 22.87 -11.98 -1.06
N LEU A 96 22.78 -11.44 -2.27
CA LEU A 96 23.56 -11.86 -3.43
C LEU A 96 24.81 -11.00 -3.58
N HIS A 97 24.61 -9.68 -3.56
CA HIS A 97 25.67 -8.74 -3.87
C HIS A 97 25.45 -7.42 -3.12
N SER A 98 26.53 -6.79 -2.71
CA SER A 98 26.56 -5.40 -2.26
C SER A 98 27.67 -4.67 -3.02
N THR A 99 27.39 -3.46 -3.47
CA THR A 99 28.42 -2.60 -4.04
C THR A 99 29.48 -2.25 -2.98
N PRO A 100 30.73 -1.94 -3.40
CA PRO A 100 31.79 -1.54 -2.46
C PRO A 100 31.43 -0.32 -1.60
N PHE A 101 30.58 0.57 -2.13
CA PHE A 101 30.11 1.77 -1.43
C PHE A 101 28.88 1.53 -0.55
N GLN A 102 28.40 0.28 -0.47
CA GLN A 102 27.24 -0.10 0.37
C GLN A 102 25.97 0.71 0.07
N ASP A 103 25.86 1.23 -1.15
CA ASP A 103 24.75 2.04 -1.64
C ASP A 103 23.72 1.20 -2.40
N HIS A 104 24.03 -0.05 -2.73
CA HIS A 104 23.14 -0.95 -3.44
C HIS A 104 23.32 -2.40 -2.99
N TYR A 105 22.26 -2.98 -2.44
CA TYR A 105 22.20 -4.38 -2.02
C TYR A 105 21.25 -5.15 -2.91
N VAL A 106 21.61 -6.35 -3.33
CA VAL A 106 20.80 -7.21 -4.18
C VAL A 106 20.45 -8.47 -3.42
N PHE A 107 19.17 -8.79 -3.33
CA PHE A 107 18.66 -9.95 -2.62
C PHE A 107 17.86 -10.87 -3.53
N SER A 108 17.92 -12.17 -3.23
CA SER A 108 16.99 -13.19 -3.71
C SER A 108 15.95 -13.45 -2.62
N CYS A 109 14.72 -12.96 -2.83
CA CYS A 109 13.65 -13.00 -1.83
C CYS A 109 12.52 -13.93 -2.26
N VAL A 110 11.97 -14.70 -1.33
CA VAL A 110 10.73 -15.46 -1.54
C VAL A 110 9.58 -14.48 -1.73
N SER A 111 8.86 -14.63 -2.83
CA SER A 111 7.68 -13.84 -3.19
C SER A 111 6.55 -14.14 -2.21
N SER A 112 5.99 -13.10 -1.59
CA SER A 112 4.78 -13.20 -0.77
C SER A 112 3.48 -13.26 -1.58
N VAL A 113 3.57 -13.10 -2.91
CA VAL A 113 2.42 -12.95 -3.78
C VAL A 113 1.95 -14.32 -4.27
N GLY A 114 0.91 -14.87 -3.63
CA GLY A 114 0.16 -16.04 -4.11
C GLY A 114 -0.13 -17.08 -3.03
N ARG A 115 -1.43 -17.34 -2.77
CA ARG A 115 -1.91 -18.39 -1.83
C ARG A 115 -1.44 -19.82 -2.19
N TYR A 116 -0.84 -20.03 -3.36
CA TYR A 116 -0.46 -21.35 -3.90
C TYR A 116 0.97 -21.43 -4.47
N GLU A 117 1.80 -20.39 -4.35
CA GLU A 117 3.15 -20.34 -4.97
C GLU A 117 4.28 -20.05 -3.95
N SER A 118 4.23 -20.70 -2.78
CA SER A 118 5.00 -20.39 -1.57
C SER A 118 6.54 -20.53 -1.65
N SER A 119 7.12 -20.73 -2.83
CA SER A 119 8.57 -20.93 -3.01
C SER A 119 9.20 -20.13 -4.15
N LYS A 120 8.41 -19.38 -4.93
CA LYS A 120 8.98 -18.56 -6.02
C LYS A 120 9.85 -17.45 -5.43
N ARG A 121 11.07 -17.30 -5.95
CA ARG A 121 11.98 -16.21 -5.56
C ARG A 121 12.02 -15.13 -6.63
N THR A 122 12.21 -13.89 -6.20
CA THR A 122 12.44 -12.74 -7.08
C THR A 122 13.69 -11.99 -6.64
N VAL A 123 14.34 -11.33 -7.60
CA VAL A 123 15.48 -10.47 -7.33
C VAL A 123 14.93 -9.10 -6.96
N VAL A 124 15.32 -8.61 -5.80
CA VAL A 124 15.04 -7.24 -5.35
C VAL A 124 16.35 -6.54 -5.07
N SER A 125 16.40 -5.23 -5.26
CA SER A 125 17.51 -4.41 -4.79
C SER A 125 17.05 -3.37 -3.77
N LEU A 126 17.91 -3.06 -2.82
CA LEU A 126 17.73 -2.00 -1.83
C LEU A 126 18.76 -0.91 -2.15
N GLN A 127 18.28 0.29 -2.45
CA GLN A 127 19.11 1.47 -2.70
C GLN A 127 19.46 2.20 -1.40
N LYS A 128 20.46 3.10 -1.48
CA LYS A 128 20.96 3.91 -0.35
C LYS A 128 19.90 4.76 0.32
N ASP A 129 18.90 5.20 -0.44
CA ASP A 129 17.74 5.96 0.04
C ASP A 129 16.70 5.09 0.79
N GLY A 130 16.96 3.79 0.94
CA GLY A 130 16.06 2.84 1.58
C GLY A 130 14.96 2.30 0.65
N ARG A 131 14.92 2.68 -0.63
CA ARG A 131 13.90 2.21 -1.57
C ARG A 131 14.22 0.79 -2.05
N TRP A 132 13.19 -0.06 -2.00
CA TRP A 132 13.23 -1.42 -2.54
C TRP A 132 12.74 -1.43 -3.99
N HIS A 133 13.54 -1.99 -4.89
CA HIS A 133 13.23 -2.14 -6.31
C HIS A 133 13.09 -3.62 -6.65
N CYS A 134 11.91 -4.04 -7.07
CA CYS A 134 11.70 -5.39 -7.56
C CYS A 134 12.03 -5.45 -9.05
N HIS A 135 13.08 -6.20 -9.42
CA HIS A 135 13.52 -6.32 -10.82
C HIS A 135 12.44 -6.90 -11.74
N SER A 136 11.44 -7.57 -11.17
CA SER A 136 10.29 -8.10 -11.90
C SER A 136 9.08 -7.17 -12.03
N MET A 137 8.95 -6.11 -11.21
CA MET A 137 7.73 -5.27 -11.16
C MET A 137 7.81 -4.02 -12.05
N GLY A 138 8.89 -3.24 -12.01
CA GLY A 138 8.93 -1.90 -12.64
C GLY A 138 9.22 -1.82 -14.14
N LYS A 139 9.11 -2.92 -14.89
CA LYS A 139 9.33 -2.93 -16.36
C LYS A 139 8.20 -3.65 -17.08
N GLY A 140 6.99 -3.50 -16.56
CA GLY A 140 5.82 -4.27 -16.97
C GLY A 140 5.10 -3.69 -18.18
N SER A 141 4.71 -2.43 -18.05
CA SER A 141 3.79 -1.74 -18.96
C SER A 141 4.46 -1.28 -20.25
N VAL A 142 3.61 -0.94 -21.21
CA VAL A 142 3.98 -0.18 -22.40
C VAL A 142 3.87 1.32 -22.08
N SER A 143 2.88 1.71 -21.29
CA SER A 143 2.85 3.05 -20.70
C SER A 143 4.05 3.30 -19.80
N HIS A 144 4.63 4.48 -19.95
CA HIS A 144 5.82 4.96 -19.27
C HIS A 144 5.84 6.48 -19.11
N MET A 145 4.94 7.22 -19.77
CA MET A 145 4.82 8.65 -19.58
C MET A 145 4.26 8.97 -18.19
N PRO A 146 4.68 10.07 -17.55
CA PRO A 146 4.13 10.48 -16.27
C PRO A 146 2.60 10.65 -16.33
N ILE A 147 1.91 10.19 -15.28
CA ILE A 147 0.48 10.30 -15.11
C ILE A 147 0.22 11.18 -13.90
N ALA A 148 -0.57 12.23 -14.03
CA ALA A 148 -0.91 13.05 -12.88
C ALA A 148 -1.78 12.27 -11.86
N PRO A 149 -1.63 12.54 -10.56
CA PRO A 149 -2.48 11.93 -9.54
C PRO A 149 -3.93 12.39 -9.63
N PRO A 150 -4.89 11.68 -9.00
CA PRO A 150 -6.27 12.14 -8.88
C PRO A 150 -6.37 13.55 -8.28
N LYS A 151 -7.27 14.38 -8.83
CA LYS A 151 -7.45 15.78 -8.42
C LYS A 151 -7.65 16.01 -6.92
N TRP A 152 -8.25 15.07 -6.19
CA TRP A 152 -8.47 15.21 -4.74
C TRP A 152 -7.20 15.05 -3.91
N CYS A 153 -6.16 14.39 -4.46
CA CYS A 153 -4.84 14.28 -3.84
C CYS A 153 -3.75 15.06 -4.58
N SER A 154 -4.08 15.75 -5.68
CA SER A 154 -3.14 16.61 -6.37
C SER A 154 -2.80 17.85 -5.55
N LEU A 155 -1.53 18.25 -5.56
CA LEU A 155 -1.10 19.53 -5.01
C LEU A 155 -1.57 20.70 -5.89
N SER A 156 -1.70 21.89 -5.29
CA SER A 156 -2.11 23.09 -6.03
C SER A 156 -1.12 23.50 -7.13
N SER A 157 0.15 23.09 -6.98
CA SER A 157 1.24 23.30 -7.93
C SER A 157 1.23 22.30 -9.09
N GLU A 158 0.52 21.18 -8.96
CA GLU A 158 0.45 20.18 -10.03
C GLU A 158 -0.53 20.63 -11.11
N LEU A 159 -0.14 20.45 -12.37
CA LEU A 159 -1.00 20.78 -13.49
C LEU A 159 -2.24 19.87 -13.45
N PRO A 160 -3.46 20.45 -13.46
CA PRO A 160 -4.67 19.65 -13.47
C PRO A 160 -4.70 18.81 -14.75
N SER A 161 -4.63 17.49 -14.59
CA SER A 161 -4.88 16.58 -15.70
C SER A 161 -6.33 16.71 -16.09
N ALA A 162 -6.58 17.12 -17.34
CA ALA A 162 -7.91 16.99 -17.89
C ALA A 162 -8.28 15.50 -17.83
N THR A 163 -9.33 15.16 -17.09
CA THR A 163 -9.91 13.82 -17.12
C THR A 163 -10.60 13.65 -18.46
N VAL A 164 -9.83 13.26 -19.47
CA VAL A 164 -10.36 12.84 -20.76
C VAL A 164 -11.03 11.49 -20.51
N ARG A 165 -12.34 11.39 -20.73
CA ARG A 165 -12.97 10.07 -20.78
C ARG A 165 -12.50 9.37 -22.06
N PRO A 166 -12.23 8.06 -22.03
CA PRO A 166 -11.96 7.32 -23.25
C PRO A 166 -13.11 7.57 -24.25
N PRO A 167 -12.81 7.84 -25.52
CA PRO A 167 -13.85 8.11 -26.51
C PRO A 167 -14.84 6.94 -26.58
N SER A 168 -16.13 7.24 -26.59
CA SER A 168 -17.20 6.26 -26.75
C SER A 168 -17.32 5.84 -28.22
N GLY A 169 -16.68 4.74 -28.60
CA GLY A 169 -16.77 4.15 -29.94
C GLY A 169 -15.72 3.08 -30.21
N PRO A 170 -15.77 2.37 -31.35
CA PRO A 170 -14.67 1.53 -31.80
C PRO A 170 -13.49 2.44 -32.16
N VAL A 171 -12.52 2.51 -31.25
CA VAL A 171 -11.34 3.38 -31.38
C VAL A 171 -10.19 2.55 -31.91
N HIS A 172 -9.59 3.03 -33.01
CA HIS A 172 -8.26 2.60 -33.41
C HIS A 172 -7.24 3.55 -32.79
N TYR A 173 -6.28 3.01 -32.04
CA TYR A 173 -5.18 3.77 -31.48
C TYR A 173 -3.94 3.65 -32.38
N PRO A 174 -3.56 4.71 -33.11
CA PRO A 174 -2.37 4.69 -33.95
C PRO A 174 -1.10 4.68 -33.09
N LEU A 175 0.03 4.37 -33.72
CA LEU A 175 1.34 4.66 -33.13
C LEU A 175 1.56 6.17 -33.16
N ASP A 176 2.18 6.69 -32.12
CA ASP A 176 2.60 8.07 -32.01
C ASP A 176 4.08 8.14 -31.57
N GLU A 177 4.58 9.35 -31.36
CA GLU A 177 5.96 9.59 -30.90
C GLU A 177 6.25 9.01 -29.50
N THR A 178 5.22 8.72 -28.71
CA THR A 178 5.35 8.07 -27.39
C THR A 178 5.49 6.56 -27.52
N ALA A 179 5.37 6.00 -28.72
CA ALA A 179 5.36 4.55 -28.86
C ALA A 179 6.69 3.93 -28.42
N ARG A 180 6.59 2.95 -27.52
CA ARG A 180 7.74 2.34 -26.87
C ARG A 180 7.50 0.84 -26.69
N CYS A 181 8.56 0.06 -26.81
CA CYS A 181 8.53 -1.34 -26.41
C CYS A 181 8.88 -1.48 -24.92
N ARG A 182 8.38 -2.52 -24.26
CA ARG A 182 8.77 -2.90 -22.89
C ARG A 182 10.29 -2.92 -22.65
N CYS A 183 11.10 -3.26 -23.65
CA CYS A 183 12.56 -3.30 -23.49
C CYS A 183 13.20 -1.91 -23.39
N GLY A 184 12.43 -0.85 -23.63
CA GLY A 184 12.88 0.53 -23.59
C GLY A 184 13.00 1.18 -24.96
N LEU A 185 13.09 0.39 -26.05
CA LEU A 185 13.21 0.90 -27.42
C LEU A 185 12.02 1.80 -27.78
N SER A 186 12.29 3.07 -28.06
CA SER A 186 11.30 4.02 -28.56
C SER A 186 11.15 3.91 -30.08
N LEU A 187 10.05 4.43 -30.63
CA LEU A 187 9.86 4.54 -32.07
C LEU A 187 10.95 5.39 -32.73
N ALA A 188 11.37 6.47 -32.07
CA ALA A 188 12.43 7.36 -32.56
C ALA A 188 13.78 6.63 -32.69
N ASP A 189 14.14 5.81 -31.69
CA ASP A 189 15.38 5.01 -31.72
C ASP A 189 15.32 3.90 -32.77
N ALA A 190 14.12 3.36 -32.98
CA ALA A 190 13.87 2.26 -33.88
C ALA A 190 14.03 2.64 -35.37
N CYS A 191 14.04 3.93 -35.72
CA CYS A 191 14.28 4.43 -37.08
C CYS A 191 15.64 4.02 -37.67
N THR A 192 16.60 3.61 -36.83
CA THR A 192 17.91 3.12 -37.26
C THR A 192 17.89 1.66 -37.73
N VAL A 193 16.78 0.95 -37.53
CA VAL A 193 16.60 -0.47 -37.87
C VAL A 193 15.44 -0.60 -38.87
N PRO A 194 15.50 -1.49 -39.87
CA PRO A 194 14.37 -1.74 -40.76
C PRO A 194 13.16 -2.25 -39.96
N LEU A 195 12.13 -1.41 -39.80
CA LEU A 195 10.91 -1.78 -39.08
C LEU A 195 9.90 -2.41 -40.03
N SER A 196 9.16 -3.39 -39.50
CA SER A 196 7.97 -3.90 -40.18
C SER A 196 6.87 -2.84 -40.17
N ASN A 197 5.98 -2.90 -41.16
CA ASN A 197 4.80 -2.04 -41.18
C ASN A 197 3.95 -2.25 -39.91
N PRO A 198 3.41 -1.17 -39.32
CA PRO A 198 2.49 -1.27 -38.20
C PRO A 198 1.32 -2.20 -38.52
N ALA A 199 1.05 -3.14 -37.62
CA ALA A 199 -0.11 -4.03 -37.73
C ALA A 199 -1.16 -3.62 -36.70
N ALA A 200 -2.41 -3.46 -37.13
CA ALA A 200 -3.53 -3.29 -36.22
C ALA A 200 -3.81 -4.62 -35.50
N LYS A 201 -3.78 -4.61 -34.17
CA LYS A 201 -4.11 -5.78 -33.34
C LYS A 201 -5.30 -5.49 -32.43
N PRO A 202 -6.15 -6.49 -32.16
CA PRO A 202 -7.24 -6.34 -31.21
C PRO A 202 -6.70 -6.19 -29.78
N ALA A 203 -7.35 -5.33 -29.01
CA ALA A 203 -7.09 -5.11 -27.59
C ALA A 203 -8.40 -4.84 -26.84
N VAL A 204 -8.35 -4.90 -25.51
CA VAL A 204 -9.49 -4.66 -24.63
C VAL A 204 -9.13 -3.57 -23.63
N ILE A 205 -9.96 -2.54 -23.52
CA ILE A 205 -9.91 -1.55 -22.45
C ILE A 205 -10.81 -2.01 -21.31
N TYR A 206 -10.25 -2.25 -20.15
CA TYR A 206 -10.99 -2.44 -18.90
C TYR A 206 -11.38 -1.08 -18.32
N GLY A 207 -12.67 -0.75 -18.37
CA GLY A 207 -13.26 0.41 -17.70
C GLY A 207 -13.84 0.06 -16.33
N LEU A 208 -14.48 1.03 -15.67
CA LEU A 208 -15.08 0.83 -14.35
C LEU A 208 -16.31 -0.09 -14.37
N THR A 209 -17.14 0.02 -15.40
CA THR A 209 -18.42 -0.72 -15.51
C THR A 209 -18.43 -1.76 -16.63
N GLN A 210 -17.59 -1.59 -17.65
CA GLN A 210 -17.54 -2.50 -18.79
C GLN A 210 -16.17 -2.53 -19.46
N GLN A 211 -15.93 -3.58 -20.24
CA GLN A 211 -14.81 -3.65 -21.17
C GLN A 211 -15.19 -3.09 -22.55
N ILE A 212 -14.23 -2.51 -23.26
CA ILE A 212 -14.42 -1.96 -24.61
C ILE A 212 -13.42 -2.62 -25.55
N SER A 213 -13.92 -3.23 -26.63
CA SER A 213 -13.07 -3.78 -27.69
C SER A 213 -12.52 -2.67 -28.59
N VAL A 214 -11.21 -2.64 -28.76
CA VAL A 214 -10.50 -1.63 -29.54
C VAL A 214 -9.43 -2.27 -30.43
N THR A 215 -8.81 -1.47 -31.29
CA THR A 215 -7.61 -1.90 -32.03
C THR A 215 -6.46 -0.94 -31.76
N ILE A 216 -5.23 -1.46 -31.78
CA ILE A 216 -4.00 -0.70 -31.54
C ILE A 216 -2.97 -1.04 -32.62
N ALA A 217 -2.28 -0.03 -33.13
CA ALA A 217 -1.19 -0.21 -34.07
C ALA A 217 0.09 -0.63 -33.34
N LEU A 218 0.74 -1.71 -33.79
CA LEU A 218 1.92 -2.27 -33.14
C LEU A 218 3.01 -2.63 -34.16
N ILE A 219 4.28 -2.47 -33.75
CA ILE A 219 5.45 -2.94 -34.50
C ILE A 219 6.18 -4.02 -33.68
N PRO A 220 6.51 -5.18 -34.27
CA PRO A 220 7.38 -6.16 -33.61
C PRO A 220 8.71 -5.52 -33.19
N CYS A 221 9.04 -5.59 -31.91
CA CYS A 221 10.30 -5.02 -31.43
C CYS A 221 11.50 -5.85 -31.95
N PRO A 222 12.46 -5.24 -32.67
CA PRO A 222 13.60 -5.97 -33.22
C PRO A 222 14.54 -6.50 -32.14
N LEU A 223 14.60 -5.83 -30.97
CA LEU A 223 15.52 -6.18 -29.88
C LEU A 223 15.02 -7.36 -29.04
N CYS A 224 13.81 -7.25 -28.48
CA CYS A 224 13.32 -8.24 -27.51
C CYS A 224 12.29 -9.22 -28.08
N GLN A 225 11.72 -8.92 -29.26
CA GLN A 225 10.78 -9.78 -29.99
C GLN A 225 9.66 -10.36 -29.10
N HIS A 226 9.18 -9.56 -28.13
CA HIS A 226 8.10 -9.98 -27.24
C HIS A 226 6.79 -10.09 -28.04
N ALA A 227 6.10 -11.23 -27.92
CA ALA A 227 4.84 -11.46 -28.63
C ALA A 227 3.71 -10.51 -28.20
N ARG A 228 3.61 -10.23 -26.89
CA ARG A 228 2.54 -9.39 -26.32
C ARG A 228 2.96 -7.94 -26.13
N ARG A 229 4.20 -7.68 -25.73
CA ARG A 229 4.70 -6.33 -25.39
C ARG A 229 5.59 -5.75 -26.48
N GLN A 230 5.04 -5.74 -27.68
CA GLN A 230 5.60 -5.10 -28.87
C GLN A 230 5.72 -3.58 -28.69
N LEU A 231 6.34 -2.91 -29.66
CA LEU A 231 6.37 -1.45 -29.70
C LEU A 231 4.94 -0.97 -29.96
N GLY A 232 4.38 -0.22 -29.00
CA GLY A 232 3.00 0.28 -29.02
C GLY A 232 2.90 1.64 -28.35
N PRO A 233 1.80 2.40 -28.58
CA PRO A 233 1.61 3.74 -28.03
C PRO A 233 1.43 3.72 -26.50
N ASP A 234 1.78 4.82 -25.84
CA ASP A 234 1.64 4.98 -24.38
C ASP A 234 0.16 5.08 -23.95
N LEU A 235 -0.64 5.79 -24.74
CA LEU A 235 -2.08 6.05 -24.56
C LEU A 235 -2.47 6.97 -23.39
N GLY A 236 -1.51 7.53 -22.66
CA GLY A 236 -1.77 8.47 -21.56
C GLY A 236 -2.64 9.66 -21.97
N GLN A 237 -2.50 10.19 -23.19
CA GLN A 237 -3.33 11.30 -23.67
C GLN A 237 -4.82 10.96 -23.82
N TYR A 238 -5.17 9.67 -23.87
CA TYR A 238 -6.55 9.18 -23.92
C TYR A 238 -7.07 8.74 -22.54
N ALA A 239 -6.32 8.99 -21.47
CA ALA A 239 -6.56 8.47 -20.13
C ALA A 239 -6.68 6.93 -20.11
N VAL A 240 -5.83 6.26 -20.90
CA VAL A 240 -5.75 4.81 -20.98
C VAL A 240 -4.32 4.38 -20.66
N PHE A 241 -4.18 3.47 -19.71
CA PHE A 241 -2.94 2.83 -19.35
C PHE A 241 -2.75 1.54 -20.16
N ASN A 242 -1.76 1.53 -21.03
CA ASN A 242 -1.35 0.39 -21.84
C ASN A 242 -0.45 -0.58 -21.03
N TRP A 243 -1.06 -1.63 -20.48
CA TRP A 243 -0.32 -2.64 -19.73
C TRP A 243 0.52 -3.56 -20.62
N ASN A 244 -0.03 -4.06 -21.73
CA ASN A 244 0.67 -5.06 -22.54
C ASN A 244 0.21 -5.14 -24.00
N ASN A 245 -0.31 -4.05 -24.57
CA ASN A 245 -0.91 -3.93 -25.90
C ASN A 245 -2.17 -4.78 -26.18
N SER A 246 -2.49 -5.76 -25.33
CA SER A 246 -3.73 -6.55 -25.42
C SER A 246 -4.74 -6.20 -24.34
N MET A 247 -4.22 -5.81 -23.17
CA MET A 247 -4.99 -5.38 -22.00
C MET A 247 -4.62 -3.93 -21.73
N LEU A 248 -5.62 -3.07 -21.79
CA LEU A 248 -5.55 -1.65 -21.55
C LEU A 248 -6.49 -1.33 -20.38
N PHE A 249 -6.21 -0.30 -19.59
CA PHE A 249 -7.00 0.02 -18.40
C PHE A 249 -7.32 1.51 -18.40
N SER A 250 -8.57 1.90 -18.18
CA SER A 250 -8.88 3.32 -18.06
C SER A 250 -8.26 3.90 -16.78
N HIS A 251 -7.80 5.15 -16.85
CA HIS A 251 -7.36 5.86 -15.64
C HIS A 251 -8.52 6.00 -14.64
N GLU A 252 -9.76 6.09 -15.12
CA GLU A 252 -10.96 6.07 -14.28
C GLU A 252 -11.03 4.82 -13.39
N LEU A 253 -10.85 3.62 -13.97
CA LEU A 253 -10.88 2.37 -13.22
C LEU A 253 -9.76 2.31 -12.18
N LEU A 254 -8.54 2.70 -12.57
CA LEU A 254 -7.36 2.64 -11.69
C LEU A 254 -7.45 3.66 -10.56
N ASN A 255 -7.88 4.89 -10.87
CA ASN A 255 -8.13 5.93 -9.87
C ASN A 255 -9.33 5.58 -8.98
N ALA A 256 -10.37 4.92 -9.49
CA ALA A 256 -11.49 4.45 -8.67
C ALA A 256 -11.04 3.46 -7.59
N PHE A 257 -10.08 2.58 -7.90
CA PHE A 257 -9.47 1.75 -6.87
C PHE A 257 -8.67 2.57 -5.88
N THR A 258 -7.81 3.50 -6.35
CA THR A 258 -7.07 4.40 -5.45
C THR A 258 -8.02 5.12 -4.49
N ASN A 259 -9.16 5.63 -4.98
CA ASN A 259 -10.18 6.28 -4.15
C ASN A 259 -10.81 5.32 -3.13
N ALA A 260 -11.23 4.13 -3.55
CA ALA A 260 -11.85 3.15 -2.65
C ALA A 260 -10.86 2.62 -1.60
N TYR A 261 -9.60 2.53 -1.98
CA TYR A 261 -8.50 2.13 -1.10
C TYR A 261 -8.22 3.20 -0.05
N THR A 262 -8.11 4.47 -0.44
CA THR A 262 -7.78 5.56 0.50
C THR A 262 -8.99 6.03 1.33
N ALA A 263 -10.20 5.98 0.78
CA ALA A 263 -11.40 6.45 1.48
C ALA A 263 -12.02 5.41 2.41
N SER A 264 -11.88 4.11 2.10
CA SER A 264 -12.55 3.04 2.86
C SER A 264 -11.74 1.76 3.00
N GLU A 265 -10.41 1.84 2.88
CA GLU A 265 -9.48 0.72 3.08
C GLU A 265 -9.82 -0.53 2.24
N THR A 266 -10.44 -0.32 1.07
CA THR A 266 -10.99 -1.42 0.27
C THR A 266 -9.86 -2.32 -0.25
N PRO A 267 -9.83 -3.62 0.10
CA PRO A 267 -8.82 -4.53 -0.43
C PRO A 267 -9.04 -4.81 -1.92
N PHE A 268 -7.97 -5.10 -2.66
CA PHE A 268 -8.02 -5.43 -4.09
C PHE A 268 -9.09 -6.46 -4.44
N SER A 269 -9.19 -7.56 -3.68
CA SER A 269 -10.16 -8.62 -3.95
C SER A 269 -11.61 -8.15 -3.85
N ALA A 270 -11.91 -7.25 -2.90
CA ALA A 270 -13.25 -6.68 -2.75
C ALA A 270 -13.56 -5.72 -3.91
N PHE A 271 -12.61 -4.86 -4.28
CA PHE A 271 -12.78 -3.96 -5.42
C PHE A 271 -12.96 -4.72 -6.74
N CYS A 272 -12.10 -5.69 -7.04
CA CYS A 272 -12.22 -6.52 -8.24
C CYS A 272 -13.54 -7.30 -8.28
N LEU A 273 -14.05 -7.77 -7.14
CA LEU A 273 -15.37 -8.40 -7.05
C LEU A 273 -16.50 -7.41 -7.39
N THR A 274 -16.43 -6.18 -6.89
CA THR A 274 -17.41 -5.13 -7.21
C THR A 274 -17.42 -4.81 -8.70
N VAL A 275 -16.25 -4.63 -9.31
CA VAL A 275 -16.12 -4.36 -10.76
C VAL A 275 -16.66 -5.55 -11.58
N ARG A 276 -16.34 -6.79 -11.20
CA ARG A 276 -16.91 -7.99 -11.86
C ARG A 276 -18.43 -8.01 -11.83
N ARG A 277 -19.04 -7.68 -10.68
CA ARG A 277 -20.50 -7.61 -10.56
C ARG A 277 -21.09 -6.54 -11.49
N ALA A 278 -20.48 -5.36 -11.57
CA ALA A 278 -20.89 -4.32 -12.51
C ALA A 278 -20.76 -4.76 -13.98
N TYR A 279 -19.75 -5.57 -14.31
CA TYR A 279 -19.57 -6.11 -15.65
C TYR A 279 -20.68 -7.11 -16.02
N MET A 280 -21.13 -7.94 -15.07
CA MET A 280 -22.21 -8.91 -15.28
C MET A 280 -23.52 -8.24 -15.71
N ASP A 281 -23.78 -7.01 -15.25
CA ASP A 281 -24.96 -6.23 -15.64
C ASP A 281 -24.96 -5.86 -17.14
N HIS A 282 -23.81 -5.91 -17.81
CA HIS A 282 -23.64 -5.59 -19.24
C HIS A 282 -23.53 -6.85 -20.13
N GLY A 283 -23.74 -8.04 -19.56
CA GLY A 283 -23.83 -9.30 -20.31
C GLY A 283 -22.71 -10.31 -20.05
N PRO A 284 -22.91 -11.58 -20.45
CA PRO A 284 -22.04 -12.70 -20.06
C PRO A 284 -20.66 -12.69 -20.74
N SER A 285 -20.50 -11.99 -21.87
CA SER A 285 -19.21 -11.84 -22.56
C SER A 285 -18.32 -10.76 -21.95
N ASN A 286 -18.86 -9.92 -21.05
CA ASN A 286 -18.14 -8.84 -20.38
C ASN A 286 -17.44 -9.39 -19.13
N THR A 287 -16.16 -9.74 -19.26
CA THR A 287 -15.39 -10.36 -18.18
C THR A 287 -14.30 -9.41 -17.70
N PHE A 288 -14.14 -9.30 -16.39
CA PHE A 288 -13.01 -8.54 -15.82
C PHE A 288 -11.74 -9.40 -15.77
N CYS A 289 -10.58 -8.77 -15.71
CA CYS A 289 -9.30 -9.46 -15.56
C CYS A 289 -9.17 -10.19 -14.20
N SER A 290 -8.10 -10.98 -14.03
CA SER A 290 -7.80 -11.64 -12.75
C SER A 290 -7.31 -10.63 -11.69
N ASP A 291 -7.53 -10.93 -10.41
CA ASP A 291 -7.07 -10.08 -9.29
C ASP A 291 -5.56 -9.81 -9.36
N ASP A 292 -4.75 -10.86 -9.60
CA ASP A 292 -3.29 -10.73 -9.74
C ASP A 292 -2.89 -9.82 -10.90
N THR A 293 -3.63 -9.84 -12.01
CA THR A 293 -3.36 -8.92 -13.13
C THR A 293 -3.67 -7.50 -12.72
N PHE A 294 -4.83 -7.26 -12.11
CA PHE A 294 -5.24 -5.92 -11.69
C PHE A 294 -4.28 -5.32 -10.66
N VAL A 295 -3.85 -6.10 -9.66
CA VAL A 295 -2.86 -5.67 -8.66
C VAL A 295 -1.57 -5.18 -9.34
N ARG A 296 -1.03 -5.96 -10.28
CA ARG A 296 0.21 -5.59 -11.00
C ARG A 296 0.04 -4.35 -11.86
N VAL A 297 -1.11 -4.22 -12.51
CA VAL A 297 -1.44 -3.06 -13.34
C VAL A 297 -1.54 -1.82 -12.48
N TRP A 298 -2.24 -1.88 -11.35
CA TRP A 298 -2.39 -0.72 -10.46
C TRP A 298 -1.05 -0.26 -9.91
N PHE A 299 -0.19 -1.17 -9.43
CA PHE A 299 1.15 -0.77 -8.98
C PHE A 299 1.97 -0.13 -10.10
N ALA A 300 1.95 -0.70 -11.31
CA ALA A 300 2.65 -0.12 -12.45
C ALA A 300 2.07 1.24 -12.89
N PHE A 301 0.77 1.46 -12.68
CA PHE A 301 0.12 2.75 -12.92
C PHE A 301 0.54 3.79 -11.88
N THR A 302 0.54 3.43 -10.59
CA THR A 302 0.97 4.33 -9.51
C THR A 302 2.46 4.67 -9.60
N GLU A 303 3.30 3.80 -10.16
CA GLU A 303 4.71 4.10 -10.45
C GLU A 303 4.88 5.24 -11.48
N LEU A 304 3.90 5.48 -12.34
CA LEU A 304 3.91 6.61 -13.27
C LEU A 304 3.32 7.88 -12.64
N GLN A 305 2.73 7.78 -11.45
CA GLN A 305 2.23 8.93 -10.72
C GLN A 305 3.36 9.55 -9.90
N ASP A 306 3.57 10.85 -10.09
CA ASP A 306 4.42 11.61 -9.19
C ASP A 306 3.66 11.85 -7.90
N LEU A 307 3.81 10.90 -6.97
CA LEU A 307 3.25 10.98 -5.62
C LEU A 307 4.27 11.58 -4.63
N ASP A 308 5.36 12.18 -5.12
CA ASP A 308 6.29 12.90 -4.28
C ASP A 308 5.66 14.22 -3.82
N SER A 309 5.09 14.18 -2.63
CA SER A 309 4.52 15.36 -1.97
C SER A 309 5.55 16.45 -1.64
N GLY A 310 6.85 16.20 -1.82
CA GLY A 310 7.92 17.04 -1.30
C GLY A 310 7.95 17.10 0.24
N MET A 311 7.15 16.26 0.91
CA MET A 311 7.14 16.16 2.36
C MET A 311 8.47 15.60 2.83
N GLN A 312 9.28 16.49 3.38
CA GLN A 312 10.51 16.16 4.07
C GLN A 312 10.33 16.43 5.57
N CYS A 313 10.96 15.59 6.39
CA CYS A 313 11.02 15.87 7.81
C CYS A 313 11.80 17.18 8.01
N PRO A 314 11.30 18.18 8.76
CA PRO A 314 12.03 19.43 8.96
C PRO A 314 13.36 19.21 9.70
N THR A 315 13.46 18.11 10.47
CA THR A 315 14.67 17.74 11.22
C THR A 315 15.58 16.80 10.42
N CYS A 316 15.00 15.77 9.80
CA CYS A 316 15.76 14.67 9.17
C CYS A 316 15.94 14.84 7.65
N GLY A 317 15.31 15.85 7.04
CA GLY A 317 15.31 16.06 5.60
C GLY A 317 14.47 15.02 4.83
N PRO A 318 14.76 14.81 3.53
CA PRO A 318 13.93 14.02 2.62
C PRO A 318 14.01 12.50 2.84
N SER A 319 14.94 12.02 3.67
CA SER A 319 15.17 10.59 3.91
C SER A 319 15.31 10.31 5.39
N PRO A 320 14.25 10.47 6.20
CA PRO A 320 14.30 10.12 7.61
C PRO A 320 14.60 8.62 7.77
N LYS A 321 15.43 8.29 8.76
CA LYS A 321 15.85 6.91 9.04
C LYS A 321 14.67 5.98 9.35
N ILE A 322 13.57 6.54 9.85
CA ILE A 322 12.32 5.85 10.17
C ILE A 322 11.18 6.75 9.71
N VAL A 323 10.30 6.21 8.87
CA VAL A 323 9.02 6.83 8.50
C VAL A 323 7.92 6.04 9.18
N ILE A 324 7.14 6.68 10.06
CA ILE A 324 5.91 6.10 10.61
C ILE A 324 4.76 6.79 9.88
N ALA A 325 4.11 6.05 8.98
CA ALA A 325 2.91 6.51 8.29
C ALA A 325 1.69 5.93 9.00
N ASP A 326 0.87 6.80 9.59
CA ASP A 326 -0.44 6.43 10.12
C ASP A 326 -1.44 6.42 8.96
N GLY A 327 -1.83 5.23 8.50
CA GLY A 327 -2.71 5.13 7.33
C GLY A 327 -2.84 3.76 6.66
N ILE A 328 -2.09 2.73 7.10
CA ILE A 328 -2.43 1.35 6.75
C ILE A 328 -2.01 0.44 7.90
N SER A 329 -2.99 -0.19 8.55
CA SER A 329 -2.74 -1.36 9.41
C SER A 329 -2.35 -2.56 8.53
N LEU A 330 -1.19 -2.54 7.88
CA LEU A 330 -0.57 -3.76 7.39
C LEU A 330 -0.09 -4.49 8.64
N GLY A 331 -0.93 -5.40 9.15
CA GLY A 331 -0.52 -6.39 10.13
C GLY A 331 0.69 -7.12 9.57
N THR A 332 1.89 -6.70 9.99
CA THR A 332 3.13 -7.33 9.56
C THR A 332 3.17 -8.67 10.28
N HIS A 333 3.22 -9.76 9.51
CA HIS A 333 3.37 -11.09 10.09
C HIS A 333 4.58 -11.08 11.04
N HIS A 334 4.48 -11.67 12.24
CA HIS A 334 5.52 -11.60 13.27
C HIS A 334 6.92 -12.01 12.76
N SER A 335 6.99 -12.86 11.74
CA SER A 335 8.23 -13.24 11.05
C SER A 335 8.91 -12.11 10.25
N LYS A 336 8.30 -10.93 10.16
CA LYS A 336 8.81 -9.72 9.49
C LYS A 336 9.24 -8.65 10.49
N LEU A 337 9.03 -8.88 11.79
CA LEU A 337 9.62 -8.06 12.84
C LEU A 337 11.13 -8.33 12.85
N THR A 338 11.94 -7.28 12.70
CA THR A 338 13.41 -7.35 12.75
C THR A 338 13.89 -6.53 13.94
N GLY A 339 15.16 -6.68 14.36
CA GLY A 339 15.72 -5.84 15.44
C GLY A 339 15.68 -4.33 15.14
N LEU A 340 15.57 -3.95 13.86
CA LEU A 340 15.43 -2.58 13.38
C LEU A 340 13.98 -2.09 13.33
N VAL A 341 13.01 -3.01 13.21
CA VAL A 341 11.57 -2.73 13.21
C VAL A 341 11.01 -3.25 14.52
N ASN A 342 11.14 -2.44 15.56
CA ASN A 342 10.50 -2.73 16.84
C ASN A 342 9.09 -2.12 16.84
N PRO A 343 8.09 -2.82 17.41
CA PRO A 343 6.84 -2.16 17.73
C PRO A 343 7.13 -0.91 18.58
N PRO A 344 6.40 0.20 18.36
CA PRO A 344 6.59 1.44 19.13
C PRO A 344 6.36 1.23 20.64
N THR A 345 5.72 0.13 21.00
CA THR A 345 5.58 -0.36 22.38
C THR A 345 6.38 -1.64 22.57
N ARG A 346 7.26 -1.67 23.59
CA ARG A 346 7.97 -2.86 24.03
C ARG A 346 7.30 -3.43 25.26
N VAL A 347 7.03 -4.73 25.27
CA VAL A 347 6.61 -5.44 26.47
C VAL A 347 7.80 -5.49 27.43
N THR A 348 7.72 -4.77 28.54
CA THR A 348 8.68 -4.76 29.65
C THR A 348 8.21 -5.73 30.75
N GLN A 349 9.03 -5.95 31.77
CA GLN A 349 8.60 -6.69 32.97
C GLN A 349 7.46 -5.99 33.73
N SER A 350 7.31 -4.68 33.53
CA SER A 350 6.21 -3.89 34.07
C SER A 350 4.99 -3.84 33.14
N SER A 351 5.09 -4.38 31.92
CA SER A 351 3.94 -4.45 31.03
C SER A 351 2.93 -5.45 31.55
N GLU A 352 1.67 -5.07 31.50
CA GLU A 352 0.55 -5.91 31.92
C GLU A 352 0.58 -7.25 31.17
N ARG A 353 0.69 -8.34 31.92
CA ARG A 353 0.67 -9.71 31.40
C ARG A 353 -0.76 -10.23 31.47
N ILE A 354 -1.33 -10.55 30.32
CA ILE A 354 -2.65 -11.18 30.22
C ILE A 354 -2.44 -12.66 29.91
N ASP A 355 -2.57 -13.52 30.92
CA ASP A 355 -2.21 -14.95 30.87
C ASP A 355 -3.17 -15.83 30.02
N SER A 356 -4.26 -15.27 29.50
CA SER A 356 -5.11 -15.97 28.53
C SER A 356 -5.59 -15.06 27.39
N ILE A 357 -5.41 -15.55 26.17
CA ILE A 357 -5.86 -14.91 24.92
C ILE A 357 -7.37 -15.17 24.73
N SER A 358 -8.20 -14.90 25.75
CA SER A 358 -9.64 -14.68 25.52
C SER A 358 -9.96 -13.19 25.31
N SER A 359 -8.93 -12.37 25.09
CA SER A 359 -8.91 -10.92 25.24
C SER A 359 -9.09 -10.10 23.96
N TYR A 360 -9.63 -10.67 22.87
CA TYR A 360 -10.25 -9.82 21.83
C TYR A 360 -11.34 -8.93 22.46
N LYS A 361 -11.96 -9.39 23.56
CA LYS A 361 -12.88 -8.61 24.40
C LYS A 361 -12.22 -7.55 25.31
N ALA A 362 -10.90 -7.61 25.55
CA ALA A 362 -10.22 -6.65 26.43
C ALA A 362 -9.95 -5.29 25.74
N ARG A 363 -9.78 -5.29 24.42
CA ARG A 363 -9.69 -4.05 23.61
C ARG A 363 -11.05 -3.41 23.33
N ALA A 364 -12.13 -4.13 23.65
CA ALA A 364 -13.51 -3.69 23.57
C ALA A 364 -14.14 -3.71 24.98
N LEU A 365 -13.40 -3.22 25.98
CA LEU A 365 -13.98 -2.98 27.29
C LEU A 365 -14.69 -1.61 27.22
N PRO A 366 -16.02 -1.58 27.16
CA PRO A 366 -16.75 -0.33 27.34
C PRO A 366 -16.60 0.15 28.79
N ALA A 367 -16.59 1.46 29.01
CA ALA A 367 -16.58 2.00 30.37
C ALA A 367 -17.88 1.66 31.12
N ILE A 368 -18.97 1.50 30.37
CA ILE A 368 -20.26 1.00 30.84
C ILE A 368 -20.42 -0.42 30.30
N ILE A 369 -20.29 -1.45 31.15
CA ILE A 369 -20.27 -2.86 30.71
C ILE A 369 -21.61 -3.28 30.08
N GLN A 370 -22.72 -2.82 30.64
CA GLN A 370 -24.06 -3.24 30.25
C GLN A 370 -24.56 -2.49 29.00
N VAL A 371 -24.97 -3.24 27.98
CA VAL A 371 -25.42 -2.71 26.67
C VAL A 371 -26.65 -1.83 26.82
N ASP A 372 -27.60 -2.22 27.68
CA ASP A 372 -28.82 -1.48 27.98
C ASP A 372 -28.51 -0.10 28.58
N MET A 373 -27.50 -0.01 29.46
CA MET A 373 -27.07 1.26 30.03
C MET A 373 -26.41 2.18 28.99
N ARG A 374 -25.59 1.65 28.07
CA ARG A 374 -25.05 2.44 26.94
C ARG A 374 -26.16 2.97 26.04
N ALA A 375 -27.13 2.13 25.72
CA ALA A 375 -28.29 2.51 24.92
C ALA A 375 -29.14 3.59 25.63
N LEU A 376 -29.32 3.47 26.94
CA LEU A 376 -30.00 4.47 27.76
C LEU A 376 -29.28 5.84 27.70
N VAL A 377 -27.96 5.86 27.89
CA VAL A 377 -27.15 7.08 27.80
C VAL A 377 -27.25 7.72 26.40
N ASN A 378 -27.08 6.94 25.34
CA ASN A 378 -27.18 7.46 23.97
C ASN A 378 -28.59 8.01 23.68
N LYS A 379 -29.65 7.31 24.12
CA LYS A 379 -31.03 7.79 23.99
C LYS A 379 -31.24 9.12 24.73
N MET A 380 -30.66 9.28 25.92
CA MET A 380 -30.69 10.56 26.66
C MET A 380 -29.98 11.68 25.89
N LEU A 381 -28.81 11.41 25.31
CA LEU A 381 -28.06 12.38 24.52
C LEU A 381 -28.79 12.78 23.22
N ASP A 382 -29.54 11.86 22.61
CA ASP A 382 -30.28 12.12 21.37
C ASP A 382 -31.54 12.94 21.62
N ILE A 383 -32.29 12.65 22.70
CA ILE A 383 -33.44 13.46 23.12
C ILE A 383 -32.99 14.91 23.36
N THR A 384 -31.95 15.08 24.17
CA THR A 384 -31.44 16.41 24.56
C THR A 384 -30.73 17.17 23.42
N ALA A 385 -30.24 16.49 22.38
CA ALA A 385 -29.62 17.13 21.22
C ALA A 385 -30.61 17.95 20.38
N THR A 386 -31.90 17.58 20.39
CA THR A 386 -32.92 18.21 19.56
C THR A 386 -33.82 19.15 20.35
N ARG A 387 -34.30 18.71 21.52
CA ARG A 387 -35.17 19.51 22.40
C ARG A 387 -35.17 18.93 23.82
N ILE A 388 -35.09 19.81 24.82
CA ILE A 388 -35.29 19.45 26.23
C ILE A 388 -36.80 19.28 26.46
N PRO A 389 -37.30 18.08 26.81
CA PRO A 389 -38.72 17.88 27.07
C PRO A 389 -39.17 18.72 28.30
N PRO A 390 -40.19 19.59 28.17
CA PRO A 390 -40.63 20.44 29.28
C PRO A 390 -41.25 19.66 30.45
N ASP A 391 -41.82 18.48 30.20
CA ASP A 391 -42.58 17.70 31.19
C ASP A 391 -41.78 16.54 31.80
N GLY A 392 -40.44 16.60 31.75
CA GLY A 392 -39.61 15.56 32.35
C GLY A 392 -39.73 14.19 31.67
N GLY A 393 -40.07 14.15 30.38
CA GLY A 393 -40.18 12.93 29.55
C GLY A 393 -38.86 12.20 29.29
N TYR A 394 -37.97 12.16 30.26
CA TYR A 394 -36.71 11.43 30.21
C TYR A 394 -36.96 9.96 30.56
N PRO A 395 -36.27 9.02 29.89
CA PRO A 395 -36.25 7.64 30.35
C PRO A 395 -35.74 7.54 31.79
N ASP A 396 -36.23 6.54 32.53
CA ASP A 396 -35.86 6.30 33.93
C ASP A 396 -34.34 6.02 34.07
N MET A 397 -33.67 6.86 34.86
CA MET A 397 -32.23 6.81 35.10
C MET A 397 -31.86 6.13 36.43
N SER A 398 -32.84 5.62 37.19
CA SER A 398 -32.63 5.06 38.55
C SER A 398 -31.53 3.99 38.56
N LYS A 399 -31.57 3.07 37.58
CA LYS A 399 -30.55 2.02 37.43
C LYS A 399 -29.17 2.55 37.06
N LEU A 400 -29.10 3.67 36.31
CA LEU A 400 -27.81 4.31 36.02
C LEU A 400 -27.26 5.02 37.25
N PHE A 401 -28.10 5.66 38.06
CA PHE A 401 -27.70 6.25 39.35
C PHE A 401 -27.19 5.20 40.33
N GLU A 402 -27.79 4.02 40.34
CA GLU A 402 -27.35 2.90 41.18
C GLU A 402 -25.96 2.36 40.75
N LEU A 403 -25.78 2.13 39.44
CA LEU A 403 -24.57 1.47 38.92
C LEU A 403 -23.41 2.44 38.64
N TYR A 404 -23.72 3.68 38.24
CA TYR A 404 -22.75 4.68 37.76
C TYR A 404 -23.14 6.09 38.25
N PRO A 405 -23.12 6.34 39.58
CA PRO A 405 -23.62 7.58 40.17
C PRO A 405 -22.95 8.84 39.61
N ASP A 406 -21.63 8.81 39.38
CA ASP A 406 -20.88 9.96 38.86
C ASP A 406 -21.26 10.30 37.41
N LEU A 407 -21.45 9.28 36.57
CA LEU A 407 -21.91 9.46 35.20
C LEU A 407 -23.35 9.98 35.16
N ALA A 408 -24.22 9.46 36.03
CA ALA A 408 -25.60 9.92 36.13
C ALA A 408 -25.66 11.39 36.57
N GLN A 409 -24.82 11.82 37.51
CA GLN A 409 -24.67 13.22 37.91
C GLN A 409 -24.16 14.09 36.76
N LEU A 410 -23.15 13.62 36.02
CA LEU A 410 -22.63 14.32 34.84
C LEU A 410 -23.70 14.52 33.76
N ILE A 411 -24.49 13.48 33.48
CA ILE A 411 -25.63 13.57 32.55
C ILE A 411 -26.68 14.55 33.07
N ASN A 412 -26.96 14.57 34.37
CA ASN A 412 -27.90 15.51 34.97
C ASN A 412 -27.41 16.96 34.82
N LEU A 413 -26.13 17.23 35.06
CA LEU A 413 -25.51 18.55 34.81
C LEU A 413 -25.64 18.96 33.34
N TYR A 414 -25.39 18.03 32.42
CA TYR A 414 -25.57 18.25 31.00
C TYR A 414 -27.03 18.56 30.63
N VAL A 415 -28.01 17.86 31.21
CA VAL A 415 -29.44 18.07 30.96
C VAL A 415 -29.95 19.39 31.54
N ILE A 416 -29.61 19.70 32.80
CA ILE A 416 -30.05 20.91 33.51
C ILE A 416 -29.58 22.17 32.78
N ASN A 417 -28.32 22.18 32.34
CA ASN A 417 -27.74 23.33 31.66
C ASN A 417 -28.22 23.46 30.19
N GLY A 418 -28.69 22.34 29.63
CA GLY A 418 -29.36 22.32 28.34
C GLY A 418 -28.51 22.77 27.15
N THR A 419 -29.17 22.96 26.00
CA THR A 419 -28.54 23.45 24.76
C THR A 419 -28.07 24.90 24.85
N SER A 420 -28.54 25.65 25.86
CA SER A 420 -28.13 27.02 26.14
C SER A 420 -26.74 27.12 26.74
N SER A 421 -26.20 26.03 27.30
CA SER A 421 -24.82 26.00 27.79
C SER A 421 -23.83 26.08 26.64
N ARG A 422 -22.88 27.00 26.75
CA ARG A 422 -21.72 27.08 25.83
C ARG A 422 -20.88 25.80 25.83
N HIS A 423 -20.97 24.99 26.88
CA HIS A 423 -20.26 23.73 27.03
C HIS A 423 -21.06 22.52 26.53
N PHE A 424 -22.30 22.70 26.08
CA PHE A 424 -23.23 21.61 25.73
C PHE A 424 -22.59 20.55 24.81
N LYS A 425 -21.87 20.99 23.77
CA LYS A 425 -21.21 20.07 22.82
C LYS A 425 -20.05 19.31 23.47
N ALA A 426 -19.29 19.95 24.36
CA ALA A 426 -18.15 19.31 25.03
C ALA A 426 -18.64 18.23 26.00
N TYR A 427 -19.64 18.53 26.83
CA TYR A 427 -20.27 17.54 27.71
C TYR A 427 -20.88 16.38 26.92
N ARG A 428 -21.65 16.68 25.85
CA ARG A 428 -22.24 15.64 24.99
C ARG A 428 -21.20 14.69 24.42
N ASN A 429 -20.13 15.25 23.83
CA ASN A 429 -19.06 14.44 23.22
C ASN A 429 -18.34 13.58 24.25
N PHE A 430 -18.08 14.12 25.45
CA PHE A 430 -17.43 13.38 26.51
C PHE A 430 -18.30 12.23 27.03
N ILE A 431 -19.57 12.48 27.31
CA ILE A 431 -20.53 11.45 27.74
C ILE A 431 -20.68 10.37 26.65
N GLN A 432 -20.74 10.78 25.37
CA GLN A 432 -20.84 9.85 24.24
C GLN A 432 -19.61 8.94 24.14
N GLN A 433 -18.42 9.47 24.41
CA GLN A 433 -17.22 8.64 24.47
C GLN A 433 -17.29 7.65 25.64
N ILE A 434 -17.67 8.06 26.86
CA ILE A 434 -17.84 7.12 27.98
C ILE A 434 -18.82 5.98 27.61
N ALA A 435 -19.88 6.30 26.87
CA ALA A 435 -20.88 5.32 26.42
C ALA A 435 -20.48 4.50 25.18
N ALA A 436 -19.29 4.69 24.61
CA ALA A 436 -18.85 3.94 23.45
C ALA A 436 -18.44 2.49 23.81
N PRO A 437 -18.63 1.53 22.88
CA PRO A 437 -18.37 0.11 23.14
C PRO A 437 -16.89 -0.28 23.32
N ASP A 438 -15.94 0.60 22.97
CA ASP A 438 -14.53 0.29 22.72
C ASP A 438 -13.54 1.31 23.33
N ILE A 439 -13.84 1.82 24.53
CA ILE A 439 -13.31 3.12 24.96
C ILE A 439 -12.35 3.11 26.17
N VAL A 440 -12.32 2.06 27.00
CA VAL A 440 -11.56 2.08 28.27
C VAL A 440 -10.05 2.24 28.06
N LEU A 441 -9.48 1.65 27.00
CA LEU A 441 -8.05 1.81 26.68
C LEU A 441 -7.76 3.06 25.81
N GLN A 442 -8.79 3.73 25.31
CA GLN A 442 -8.65 4.91 24.44
C GLN A 442 -8.88 6.24 25.20
N LEU A 443 -9.62 6.22 26.32
CA LEU A 443 -9.95 7.43 27.07
C LEU A 443 -8.84 7.91 28.00
N VAL A 444 -8.24 6.99 28.76
CA VAL A 444 -7.26 7.32 29.80
C VAL A 444 -6.22 6.20 29.84
N PRO A 445 -4.98 6.45 29.40
CA PRO A 445 -3.89 5.51 29.64
C PRO A 445 -3.76 5.24 31.14
N PHE A 446 -3.46 3.99 31.53
CA PHE A 446 -3.32 3.62 32.93
C PHE A 446 -2.33 4.52 33.67
N ASP A 447 -1.20 4.85 33.02
CA ASP A 447 -0.15 5.72 33.57
C ASP A 447 -0.64 7.17 33.82
N ALA A 448 -1.75 7.59 33.20
CA ALA A 448 -2.32 8.91 33.40
C ALA A 448 -3.27 9.00 34.62
N ILE A 449 -3.67 7.87 35.22
CA ILE A 449 -4.65 7.84 36.31
C ILE A 449 -4.16 8.61 37.54
N GLU A 450 -2.91 8.42 37.95
CA GLU A 450 -2.34 9.19 39.09
C GLU A 450 -2.25 10.68 38.77
N HIS A 451 -1.89 11.04 37.53
CA HIS A 451 -1.89 12.43 37.10
C HIS A 451 -3.29 13.05 37.11
N PHE A 452 -4.34 12.30 36.77
CA PHE A 452 -5.73 12.74 36.92
C PHE A 452 -6.14 12.91 38.39
N ARG A 453 -5.65 12.06 39.30
CA ARG A 453 -5.88 12.18 40.76
C ARG A 453 -5.16 13.37 41.35
N GLU A 454 -3.94 13.65 40.92
CA GLU A 454 -3.19 14.84 41.30
C GLU A 454 -3.88 16.10 40.78
N PHE A 455 -4.28 16.09 39.49
CA PHE A 455 -5.00 17.20 38.88
C PHE A 455 -6.33 17.48 39.58
N SER A 456 -7.13 16.46 39.90
CA SER A 456 -8.43 16.65 40.58
C SER A 456 -8.31 17.24 41.99
N ARG A 457 -7.14 17.10 42.62
CA ARG A 457 -6.82 17.74 43.92
C ARG A 457 -6.21 19.13 43.75
N SER A 458 -5.69 19.44 42.56
CA SER A 458 -5.10 20.73 42.25
C SER A 458 -6.19 21.74 41.83
N LEU A 459 -6.03 23.01 42.22
CA LEU A 459 -6.84 24.13 41.70
C LEU A 459 -6.20 24.78 40.47
N SER A 460 -5.21 24.12 39.84
CA SER A 460 -4.48 24.67 38.70
C SER A 460 -5.22 24.49 37.37
N ASP A 461 -4.83 25.27 36.37
CA ASP A 461 -5.31 25.14 35.00
C ASP A 461 -5.07 23.73 34.44
N ALA A 462 -5.89 23.32 33.47
CA ALA A 462 -5.84 21.98 32.91
C ALA A 462 -4.56 21.85 32.09
N PRO A 463 -3.62 20.98 32.49
CA PRO A 463 -2.36 20.87 31.78
C PRO A 463 -2.58 20.34 30.36
N GLU A 464 -1.74 20.80 29.43
CA GLU A 464 -1.86 20.53 28.00
C GLU A 464 -1.90 19.03 27.68
N TRP A 465 -1.19 18.22 28.45
CA TRP A 465 -1.15 16.77 28.31
C TRP A 465 -2.53 16.11 28.44
N ILE A 466 -3.48 16.70 29.19
CA ILE A 466 -4.84 16.13 29.31
C ILE A 466 -5.54 16.16 27.94
N GLN A 467 -5.28 17.16 27.09
CA GLN A 467 -5.85 17.15 25.73
C GLN A 467 -5.29 16.04 24.88
N LEU A 468 -3.98 15.82 25.00
CA LEU A 468 -3.26 14.85 24.19
C LEU A 468 -3.68 13.43 24.57
N LEU A 469 -3.91 13.19 25.87
CA LEU A 469 -4.30 11.87 26.38
C LEU A 469 -5.81 11.61 26.31
N CYS A 470 -6.65 12.62 26.58
CA CYS A 470 -8.11 12.49 26.57
C CYS A 470 -8.76 13.71 25.88
N PRO A 471 -8.84 13.75 24.54
CA PRO A 471 -9.25 14.94 23.81
C PRO A 471 -10.62 15.51 24.21
N ALA A 472 -11.61 14.66 24.50
CA ALA A 472 -12.94 15.13 24.92
C ALA A 472 -12.92 15.74 26.33
N LEU A 473 -12.24 15.11 27.29
CA LEU A 473 -12.08 15.65 28.64
C LEU A 473 -11.24 16.93 28.64
N GLY A 474 -10.14 16.95 27.88
CA GLY A 474 -9.32 18.14 27.71
C GLY A 474 -10.06 19.28 27.02
N THR A 475 -11.00 18.98 26.11
CA THR A 475 -11.87 19.99 25.52
C THR A 475 -12.86 20.52 26.56
N LEU A 476 -13.48 19.62 27.35
CA LEU A 476 -14.39 19.99 28.43
C LEU A 476 -13.72 20.95 29.42
N LEU A 477 -12.57 20.56 29.97
CA LEU A 477 -11.82 21.34 30.96
C LEU A 477 -11.36 22.70 30.42
N ARG A 478 -10.89 22.76 29.17
CA ARG A 478 -10.51 24.04 28.55
C ARG A 478 -11.70 24.94 28.29
N THR A 479 -12.85 24.39 27.92
CA THR A 479 -14.02 25.24 27.71
C THR A 479 -14.44 25.90 29.03
N GLU A 480 -14.35 25.20 30.16
CA GLU A 480 -14.63 25.78 31.48
C GLU A 480 -13.60 26.86 31.88
N GLN A 481 -12.33 26.72 31.47
CA GLN A 481 -11.24 27.65 31.81
C GLN A 481 -11.14 28.88 30.89
N MET A 482 -11.41 28.73 29.59
CA MET A 482 -11.28 29.83 28.63
C MET A 482 -12.59 30.63 28.53
N GLY A 483 -12.61 31.80 29.15
CA GLY A 483 -13.58 32.85 28.82
C GLY A 483 -13.46 33.27 27.35
N ASP A 484 -14.58 33.27 26.64
CA ASP A 484 -14.92 33.81 25.31
C ASP A 484 -13.81 34.37 24.40
N CYS A 485 -12.78 33.58 24.07
CA CYS A 485 -11.88 33.95 22.98
C CYS A 485 -11.31 32.75 22.23
N ASN A 486 -12.02 32.24 21.21
CA ASN A 486 -11.43 31.28 20.26
C ASN A 486 -12.16 31.23 18.90
N LYS A 487 -12.16 32.35 18.17
CA LYS A 487 -12.71 32.44 16.81
C LYS A 487 -11.75 32.01 15.68
N PHE A 488 -10.50 31.61 15.98
CA PHE A 488 -9.46 31.50 14.94
C PHE A 488 -8.98 30.08 14.54
N PHE A 489 -9.30 29.01 15.27
CA PHE A 489 -8.80 27.65 14.94
C PHE A 489 -9.68 26.83 13.96
N LYS A 490 -10.73 27.42 13.38
CA LYS A 490 -11.73 26.69 12.58
C LYS A 490 -11.34 26.31 11.15
N THR A 491 -10.13 26.63 10.69
CA THR A 491 -9.78 26.47 9.26
C THR A 491 -9.28 25.07 8.91
N TYR A 492 -8.73 24.29 9.85
CA TYR A 492 -8.22 22.93 9.56
C TYR A 492 -9.29 21.84 9.62
N SER A 493 -10.26 21.95 10.53
CA SER A 493 -11.35 20.96 10.70
C SER A 493 -12.41 21.02 9.58
N LYS A 494 -12.48 22.10 8.80
CA LYS A 494 -13.53 22.28 7.77
C LYS A 494 -13.29 21.42 6.51
N ASN A 495 -12.09 20.87 6.33
CA ASN A 495 -11.69 20.18 5.11
C ASN A 495 -11.55 18.65 5.22
N ASN A 496 -11.94 18.02 6.35
CA ASN A 496 -11.83 16.56 6.54
C ASN A 496 -10.44 15.97 6.21
N LEU A 497 -9.36 16.72 6.47
CA LEU A 497 -8.00 16.19 6.35
C LEU A 497 -7.64 15.50 7.68
N THR A 498 -8.03 14.23 7.81
CA THR A 498 -7.55 13.34 8.88
C THR A 498 -6.18 12.81 8.48
N GLY A 499 -5.14 13.24 9.20
CA GLY A 499 -3.77 12.75 9.05
C GLY A 499 -2.83 13.55 9.95
N GLY A 500 -2.91 13.31 11.26
CA GLY A 500 -1.97 13.89 12.22
C GLY A 500 -0.70 13.03 12.25
N ILE A 501 0.43 13.59 11.82
CA ILE A 501 1.75 12.95 12.00
C ILE A 501 2.22 13.28 13.42
N LEU A 502 2.48 12.26 14.21
CA LEU A 502 3.18 12.37 15.48
C LEU A 502 4.65 12.03 15.24
N VAL A 503 5.54 12.98 15.52
CA VAL A 503 7.00 12.82 15.38
C VAL A 503 7.59 12.63 16.77
N LEU A 504 8.40 11.57 16.94
CA LEU A 504 9.25 11.35 18.11
C LEU A 504 10.71 11.67 17.80
#